data_AF-A0A8I1MTH1-F1
#
_entry.id   AF-A0A8I1MTH1-F1
#
_cell.length_a   1.000
_cell.length_b   1.000
_cell.length_c   1.000
_cell.angle_alpha   90.00
_cell.angle_beta   90.00
_cell.angle_gamma   90.00
#
_symmetry.space_group_name_H-M   'P 1'
#
loop_
_entity.id
_entity.type
_entity.pdbx_description
1 polymer ?
#
loop_
_entity_poly.entity_id
_entity_poly.type
_entity_poly.pdbx_seq_one_letter_code
_entity_poly.pdbx_strand_id
1 'polypeptide(L)'
;MDGISRTIGPRERVRLQPGESLCIPPRTIHQFWGEEGTGVRIDGIGYTVSGEVSSVCDDWNDNVFLDPASRFPEIVEDEPREYFLCNEYPRPL
;
A
#
# COMPACT_ATOMS: atom_id res chain seq x y z
N MET A 1 -7.01 -14.97 7.12
CA MET A 1 -6.34 -15.25 5.83
C MET A 1 -7.31 -16.07 5.02
N ASP A 2 -7.80 -15.54 3.90
CA ASP A 2 -8.75 -16.23 3.01
C ASP A 2 -9.94 -16.88 3.74
N GLY A 3 -10.57 -16.13 4.64
CA GLY A 3 -11.70 -16.59 5.46
C GLY A 3 -11.33 -17.45 6.69
N ILE A 4 -10.07 -17.86 6.83
CA ILE A 4 -9.58 -18.65 7.96
C ILE A 4 -8.99 -17.74 9.06
N SER A 5 -9.50 -17.88 10.27
CA SER A 5 -8.99 -17.16 11.45
C SER A 5 -7.70 -17.79 11.97
N ARG A 6 -6.71 -16.93 12.29
CA ARG A 6 -5.41 -17.33 12.85
C ARG A 6 -5.03 -16.33 13.93
N THR A 7 -4.48 -16.83 15.03
CA THR A 7 -3.85 -15.99 16.06
C THR A 7 -2.38 -15.77 15.69
N ILE A 8 -1.95 -14.51 15.68
CA ILE A 8 -0.56 -14.12 15.45
C ILE A 8 -0.04 -13.32 16.65
N GLY A 9 1.25 -13.46 16.93
CA GLY A 9 1.94 -12.69 17.96
C GLY A 9 2.22 -11.24 17.55
N PRO A 10 2.58 -10.37 18.50
CA PRO A 10 3.04 -9.02 18.19
C PRO A 10 4.23 -9.05 17.23
N ARG A 11 4.19 -8.20 16.18
CA ARG A 11 5.25 -8.06 15.16
C ARG A 11 5.53 -9.32 14.34
N GLU A 12 4.66 -10.33 14.41
CA GLU A 12 4.79 -11.54 13.59
C GLU A 12 4.59 -11.18 12.11
N ARG A 13 5.39 -11.81 11.24
CA ARG A 13 5.31 -11.60 9.79
C ARG A 13 4.38 -12.63 9.17
N VAL A 14 3.39 -12.15 8.44
CA VAL A 14 2.51 -12.99 7.60
C VAL A 14 2.99 -12.85 6.16
N ARG A 15 3.38 -13.97 5.54
CA ARG A 15 3.76 -14.02 4.12
C ARG A 15 2.53 -14.39 3.29
N LEU A 16 2.17 -13.54 2.32
CA LEU A 16 1.15 -13.83 1.32
C LEU A 16 1.81 -14.44 0.08
N GLN A 17 1.24 -15.54 -0.42
CA GLN A 17 1.50 -16.09 -1.74
C GLN A 17 0.56 -15.47 -2.77
N PRO A 18 0.88 -15.54 -4.08
CA PRO A 18 -0.02 -15.08 -5.12
C PRO A 18 -1.41 -15.73 -5.00
N GLY A 19 -2.44 -14.89 -4.88
CA GLY A 19 -3.84 -15.32 -4.71
C GLY A 19 -4.34 -15.32 -3.26
N GLU A 20 -3.44 -15.20 -2.27
CA GLU A 20 -3.84 -15.09 -0.86
C GLU A 20 -4.17 -13.65 -0.47
N SER A 21 -5.07 -13.52 0.51
CA SER A 21 -5.51 -12.25 1.06
C SER A 21 -5.57 -12.29 2.60
N LEU A 22 -5.36 -11.13 3.20
CA LEU A 22 -5.54 -10.94 4.64
C LEU A 22 -6.43 -9.72 4.89
N CYS A 23 -7.32 -9.83 5.88
CA CYS A 23 -8.15 -8.72 6.32
C CYS A 23 -7.41 -7.97 7.44
N ILE A 24 -7.28 -6.66 7.30
CA ILE A 24 -6.68 -5.77 8.31
C ILE A 24 -7.79 -4.95 8.95
N PRO A 25 -8.16 -5.23 10.22
CA PRO A 25 -9.15 -4.41 10.92
C PRO A 25 -8.63 -2.98 11.16
N PRO A 26 -9.52 -1.97 11.22
CA PRO A 26 -9.14 -0.60 11.57
C PRO A 26 -8.30 -0.53 12.84
N ARG A 27 -7.34 0.41 12.88
CA ARG A 27 -6.41 0.63 14.02
C ARG A 27 -5.38 -0.48 14.26
N THR A 28 -5.22 -1.41 13.33
CA THR A 28 -4.14 -2.40 13.35
C THR A 28 -2.90 -1.82 12.67
N ILE A 29 -1.79 -1.66 13.39
CA ILE A 29 -0.52 -1.23 12.76
C ILE A 29 -0.01 -2.34 11.85
N HIS A 30 0.33 -1.99 10.61
CA HIS A 30 0.82 -2.92 9.61
C HIS A 30 1.84 -2.25 8.68
N GLN A 31 2.73 -3.08 8.14
CA GLN A 31 3.71 -2.71 7.12
C GLN A 31 3.84 -3.91 6.18
N PHE A 32 3.98 -3.66 4.88
CA PHE A 32 4.14 -4.69 3.86
C PHE A 32 5.16 -4.27 2.82
N TRP A 33 5.75 -5.26 2.15
CA TRP A 33 6.74 -5.09 1.10
C TRP A 33 6.77 -6.35 0.21
N GLY A 34 7.25 -6.21 -1.02
CA GLY A 34 7.62 -7.36 -1.85
C GLY A 34 8.91 -7.98 -1.32
N GLU A 35 8.90 -9.28 -1.03
CA GLU A 35 10.07 -9.98 -0.51
C GLU A 35 11.16 -10.10 -1.58
N GLU A 36 12.41 -9.79 -1.20
CA GLU A 36 13.56 -9.87 -2.10
C GLU A 36 13.73 -11.27 -2.70
N GLY A 37 14.10 -11.33 -3.97
CA GLY A 37 14.25 -12.60 -4.70
C GLY A 37 12.93 -13.21 -5.18
N THR A 38 11.78 -12.69 -4.76
CA THR A 38 10.45 -13.16 -5.19
C THR A 38 9.85 -12.29 -6.32
N GLY A 39 8.59 -12.53 -6.67
CA GLY A 39 7.86 -11.76 -7.67
C GLY A 39 7.95 -12.30 -9.09
N VAL A 40 7.11 -11.75 -9.96
CA VAL A 40 7.10 -12.04 -11.40
C VAL A 40 8.29 -11.36 -12.05
N ARG A 41 9.03 -12.08 -12.90
CA ARG A 41 10.21 -11.55 -13.60
C ARG A 41 9.83 -10.97 -14.95
N ILE A 42 10.15 -9.70 -15.15
CA ILE A 42 10.03 -9.00 -16.44
C ILE A 42 11.39 -8.35 -16.71
N ASP A 43 12.05 -8.73 -17.80
CA ASP A 43 13.39 -8.26 -18.19
C ASP A 43 14.45 -8.38 -17.08
N GLY A 44 14.38 -9.45 -16.28
CA GLY A 44 15.27 -9.71 -15.15
C GLY A 44 14.91 -9.00 -13.84
N ILE A 45 13.93 -8.09 -13.86
CA ILE A 45 13.46 -7.34 -12.71
C ILE A 45 12.28 -8.08 -12.05
N GLY A 46 12.29 -8.17 -10.72
CA GLY A 46 11.22 -8.81 -9.94
C GLY A 46 10.14 -7.82 -9.54
N TYR A 47 8.89 -8.15 -9.82
CA TYR A 47 7.71 -7.33 -9.50
C TYR A 47 6.74 -8.09 -8.60
N THR A 48 6.23 -7.40 -7.59
CA THR A 48 5.13 -7.86 -6.74
C THR A 48 3.95 -6.91 -6.92
N VAL A 49 2.75 -7.47 -7.04
CA VAL A 49 1.52 -6.69 -7.15
C VAL A 49 0.67 -6.95 -5.92
N SER A 50 0.21 -5.88 -5.28
CA SER A 50 -0.80 -5.92 -4.22
C SER A 50 -2.12 -5.36 -4.75
N GLY A 51 -3.23 -6.01 -4.42
CA GLY A 51 -4.56 -5.47 -4.60
C GLY A 51 -5.17 -5.11 -3.24
N GLU A 52 -5.89 -3.99 -3.18
CA GLU A 52 -6.64 -3.59 -2.00
C GLU A 52 -8.14 -3.57 -2.32
N VAL A 53 -8.93 -4.17 -1.43
CA VAL A 53 -10.38 -4.00 -1.39
C VAL A 53 -10.72 -3.58 0.03
N SER A 54 -11.23 -2.36 0.17
CA SER A 54 -11.50 -1.74 1.46
C SER A 54 -12.87 -1.07 1.47
N SER A 55 -13.22 -0.44 2.61
CA SER A 55 -14.30 0.54 2.66
C SER A 55 -13.90 1.81 1.89
N VAL A 56 -14.56 2.94 2.15
CA VAL A 56 -14.09 4.22 1.61
C VAL A 56 -12.65 4.49 2.08
N CYS A 57 -11.79 4.87 1.14
CA CYS A 57 -10.42 5.31 1.38
C CYS A 57 -10.39 6.84 1.51
N ASP A 58 -9.81 7.34 2.60
CA ASP A 58 -9.58 8.77 2.86
C ASP A 58 -8.13 9.01 3.30
N ASP A 59 -7.19 8.87 2.35
CA ASP A 59 -5.75 9.07 2.54
C ASP A 59 -5.37 10.44 3.16
N TRP A 60 -6.29 11.42 3.16
CA TRP A 60 -6.05 12.73 3.78
C TRP A 60 -6.19 12.71 5.30
N ASN A 61 -7.03 11.83 5.84
CA ASN A 61 -7.43 11.90 7.25
C ASN A 61 -7.39 10.54 7.98
N ASP A 62 -7.36 9.40 7.29
CA ASP A 62 -7.52 8.09 7.90
C ASP A 62 -6.20 7.34 8.16
N ASN A 63 -5.05 7.90 7.76
CA ASN A 63 -3.75 7.31 8.00
C ASN A 63 -3.10 7.82 9.30
N VAL A 64 -2.70 6.90 10.17
CA VAL A 64 -1.87 7.17 11.35
C VAL A 64 -0.59 6.37 11.24
N PHE A 65 0.53 7.07 11.06
CA PHE A 65 1.85 6.45 10.98
C PHE A 65 2.49 6.33 12.36
N LEU A 66 3.20 5.21 12.58
CA LEU A 66 3.89 4.95 13.85
C LEU A 66 5.05 5.94 14.07
N ASP A 67 5.81 6.19 13.00
CA ASP A 67 6.83 7.23 12.93
C ASP A 67 6.27 8.42 12.13
N PRO A 68 6.62 9.68 12.45
CA PRO A 68 6.17 10.83 11.68
C PRO A 68 6.53 10.70 10.20
N ALA A 69 5.51 10.71 9.34
CA ALA A 69 5.64 10.58 7.90
C ALA A 69 4.57 11.42 7.19
N SER A 70 4.88 11.89 5.98
CA SER A 70 3.89 12.48 5.09
C SER A 70 3.29 11.40 4.19
N ARG A 71 1.96 11.37 4.07
CA ARG A 71 1.27 10.47 3.13
C ARG A 71 1.54 10.83 1.67
N PHE A 72 1.63 12.13 1.40
CA PHE A 72 1.91 12.71 0.09
C PHE A 72 3.26 13.44 0.13
N PRO A 73 4.24 13.06 -0.69
CA PRO A 73 5.51 13.76 -0.75
C PRO A 73 5.37 15.11 -1.46
N GLU A 74 6.30 16.03 -1.18
CA GLU A 74 6.48 17.23 -2.00
C GLU A 74 7.12 16.84 -3.34
N ILE A 75 6.69 17.49 -4.41
CA ILE A 75 7.17 17.25 -5.78
C ILE A 75 7.95 18.48 -6.24
N VAL A 76 9.12 18.24 -6.83
CA VAL A 76 9.89 19.27 -7.54
C VAL A 76 9.44 19.25 -8.99
N GLU A 77 8.84 20.35 -9.46
CA GLU A 77 8.32 20.48 -10.82
C GLU A 77 9.45 20.89 -11.79
N ASP A 78 10.40 19.99 -12.02
CA ASP A 78 11.57 20.22 -12.88
C ASP A 78 11.27 20.04 -14.38
N GLU A 79 10.14 19.41 -14.73
CA GLU A 79 9.63 19.28 -16.09
C GLU A 79 8.10 19.38 -16.15
N PRO A 80 7.51 19.64 -17.34
CA PRO A 80 6.05 19.65 -17.49
C PRO A 80 5.43 18.28 -17.20
N ARG A 81 4.40 18.23 -16.34
CA ARG A 81 3.68 17.00 -16.01
C ARG A 81 2.97 16.39 -17.23
N GLU A 82 3.04 15.07 -17.38
CA GLU A 82 2.27 14.32 -18.39
C GLU A 82 0.85 13.98 -17.91
N TYR A 83 0.70 13.72 -16.61
CA TYR A 83 -0.55 13.30 -15.97
C TYR A 83 -0.74 13.99 -14.63
N PHE A 84 -1.99 14.07 -14.14
CA PHE A 84 -2.27 14.49 -12.77
C PHE A 84 -2.20 13.30 -11.80
N LEU A 85 -1.61 13.50 -10.63
CA LEU A 85 -1.78 12.58 -9.51
C LEU A 85 -3.17 12.75 -8.88
N CYS A 86 -3.63 11.73 -8.16
CA CYS A 86 -4.99 11.71 -7.59
C CYS A 86 -5.29 12.87 -6.64
N ASN A 87 -4.26 13.46 -6.02
CA ASN A 87 -4.34 14.57 -5.08
C ASN A 87 -4.13 15.95 -5.73
N GLU A 88 -3.99 16.05 -7.05
CA GLU A 88 -3.60 17.28 -7.76
C GLU A 88 -4.64 17.79 -8.77
N TYR A 89 -5.83 17.18 -8.83
CA TYR A 89 -6.86 17.63 -9.76
C TYR A 89 -7.28 19.08 -9.47
N PRO A 90 -7.43 19.92 -10.50
CA PRO A 90 -7.90 21.29 -10.33
C PRO A 90 -9.34 21.28 -9.81
N ARG A 91 -9.75 22.38 -9.15
CA ARG A 91 -11.16 22.53 -8.78
C ARG A 91 -12.03 22.48 -10.04
N PRO A 92 -13.23 21.88 -9.95
CA PRO A 92 -14.23 22.00 -11.01
C PRO A 92 -14.49 23.48 -11.31
N LEU A 93 -14.69 23.79 -12.60
CA LEU A 93 -15.10 25.11 -13.07
C LEU A 93 -16.49 25.49 -12.54
#